data_AF-A0A853BUT7-F1
#
_entry.id   AF-A0A853BUT7-F1
#
_cell.length_a   1.000
_cell.length_b   1.000
_cell.length_c   1.000
_cell.angle_alpha   90.00
_cell.angle_beta   90.00
_cell.angle_gamma   90.00
#
_symmetry.space_group_name_H-M   'P 1'
#
loop_
_entity.id
_entity.type
_entity.pdbx_description
1 polymer ?
#
loop_
_entity_poly.entity_id
_entity_poly.type
_entity_poly.pdbx_seq_one_letter_code
_entity_poly.pdbx_strand_id
1 'polypeptide(L)'
;MTRGETNARSQVALDVRDLLPRSASIIEAFFGTTEQNSNPSLVLATAYALASLHQQQWNAEDASRRPGASVDEIAESKRRIDALNARRVSLVEQIDTWADRNVTSKTEEAPLHTETLGSVVDRLAIAWIRAKNIRESGNRNRARLALRQLMQLADAYDDLVRDIGAGQRRLPVWRSLKTYGGEAQ
;
A
#
# COMPACT_ATOMS: atom_id res chain seq x y z
N MET A 1 -38.01 41.51 -13.06
CA MET A 1 -36.58 41.62 -13.42
C MET A 1 -35.76 41.67 -12.14
N THR A 2 -35.12 40.54 -11.79
CA THR A 2 -33.92 40.34 -10.94
C THR A 2 -33.84 38.82 -10.73
N ARG A 3 -33.13 38.02 -11.57
CA ARG A 3 -31.68 37.71 -11.48
C ARG A 3 -31.21 37.80 -10.01
N GLY A 4 -30.80 36.73 -9.32
CA GLY A 4 -30.24 35.45 -9.76
C GLY A 4 -28.89 35.33 -9.08
N GLU A 5 -28.80 34.55 -8.01
CA GLU A 5 -27.54 34.20 -7.37
C GLU A 5 -27.56 32.71 -7.02
N THR A 6 -27.26 31.90 -8.03
CA THR A 6 -26.79 30.53 -7.86
C THR A 6 -25.41 30.58 -7.20
N ASN A 7 -25.37 30.22 -5.92
CA ASN A 7 -24.14 30.04 -5.14
C ASN A 7 -23.44 28.76 -5.61
N ALA A 8 -22.67 28.87 -6.70
CA ALA A 8 -21.79 27.81 -7.16
C ALA A 8 -20.56 27.76 -6.24
N ARG A 9 -20.60 26.88 -5.23
CA ARG A 9 -19.39 26.47 -4.51
C ARG A 9 -18.45 25.80 -5.51
N SER A 10 -17.42 26.52 -5.92
CA SER A 10 -16.28 26.02 -6.68
C SER A 10 -15.50 25.04 -5.82
N GLN A 11 -15.85 23.76 -5.94
CA GLN A 11 -15.04 22.67 -5.44
C GLN A 11 -13.85 22.53 -6.38
N VAL A 12 -12.68 23.03 -5.97
CA VAL A 12 -11.43 22.85 -6.71
C VAL A 12 -11.20 21.36 -6.85
N ALA A 13 -11.28 20.82 -8.06
CA ALA A 13 -10.92 19.44 -8.33
C ALA A 13 -9.42 19.30 -8.03
N LEU A 14 -9.09 18.63 -6.93
CA LEU A 14 -7.69 18.33 -6.58
C LEU A 14 -7.08 17.47 -7.69
N ASP A 15 -5.87 17.80 -8.13
CA ASP A 15 -5.15 16.95 -9.08
C ASP A 15 -4.86 15.61 -8.37
N VAL A 16 -4.98 14.49 -9.09
CA VAL A 16 -4.57 13.17 -8.61
C VAL A 16 -3.12 13.20 -8.09
N ARG A 17 -2.28 14.04 -8.70
CA ARG A 17 -0.88 14.25 -8.27
C ARG A 17 -0.74 14.91 -6.90
N ASP A 18 -1.76 15.64 -6.44
CA ASP A 18 -1.82 16.23 -5.11
C ASP A 18 -2.45 15.26 -4.09
N LEU A 19 -3.24 14.29 -4.57
CA LEU A 19 -3.91 13.29 -3.74
C LEU A 19 -3.05 12.06 -3.44
N LEU A 20 -2.34 11.55 -4.45
CA LEU A 20 -1.50 10.37 -4.33
C LEU A 20 -0.08 10.76 -3.93
N PRO A 21 0.46 10.19 -2.83
CA PRO A 21 1.84 10.46 -2.44
C PRO A 21 2.80 9.95 -3.50
N ARG A 22 3.98 10.56 -3.61
CA ARG A 22 5.08 9.99 -4.41
C ARG A 22 5.63 8.73 -3.75
N SER A 23 6.23 7.85 -4.55
CA SER A 23 6.92 6.65 -4.05
C SER A 23 7.96 6.97 -2.97
N ALA A 24 8.67 8.09 -3.09
CA ALA A 24 9.62 8.57 -2.08
C ALA A 24 8.96 8.78 -0.71
N SER A 25 7.80 9.45 -0.67
CA SER A 25 7.05 9.67 0.58
C SER A 25 6.50 8.38 1.17
N ILE A 26 6.11 7.41 0.32
CA ILE A 26 5.72 6.07 0.78
C ILE A 26 6.91 5.34 1.41
N ILE A 27 8.08 5.42 0.78
CA ILE A 27 9.32 4.82 1.29
C ILE A 27 9.74 5.47 2.62
N GLU A 28 9.65 6.79 2.74
CA GLU A 28 9.87 7.53 3.99
C GLU A 28 8.88 7.09 5.07
N ALA A 29 7.59 6.94 4.74
CA ALA A 29 6.59 6.44 5.66
C ALA A 29 6.96 5.03 6.17
N PHE A 30 7.55 4.16 5.36
CA PHE A 30 8.01 2.85 5.82
C PHE A 30 9.11 2.92 6.90
N PHE A 31 9.94 3.96 6.89
CA PHE A 31 10.94 4.18 7.95
C PHE A 31 10.31 4.67 9.27
N GLY A 32 9.03 5.03 9.29
CA GLY A 32 8.39 5.69 10.44
C GLY A 32 8.82 7.15 10.58
N THR A 33 9.52 7.70 9.59
CA THR A 33 10.00 9.08 9.54
C THR A 33 9.00 9.95 8.78
N THR A 34 7.75 10.00 9.24
CA THR A 34 6.84 11.04 8.77
C THR A 34 7.24 12.35 9.45
N GLU A 35 8.18 13.09 8.86
CA GLU A 35 8.54 14.42 9.37
C GLU A 35 7.36 15.40 9.20
N GLN A 36 7.02 16.07 10.30
CA GLN A 36 6.52 17.45 10.38
C GLN A 36 5.29 17.89 9.57
N ASN A 37 4.34 17.00 9.27
CA ASN A 37 2.97 17.42 8.99
C ASN A 37 2.05 16.69 9.96
N SER A 38 1.37 17.43 10.84
CA SER A 38 0.60 16.93 11.99
C SER A 38 -0.61 16.05 11.66
N ASN A 39 -0.72 15.54 10.42
CA ASN A 39 -1.68 14.52 10.04
C ASN A 39 -1.21 13.84 8.73
N PRO A 40 -0.54 12.67 8.76
CA PRO A 40 -0.16 11.97 7.53
C PRO A 40 -1.41 11.59 6.73
N SER A 41 -1.32 11.60 5.40
CA SER A 41 -2.43 11.13 4.56
C SER A 41 -2.76 9.67 4.89
N LEU A 42 -4.03 9.27 4.69
CA LEU A 42 -4.47 7.90 4.95
C LEU A 42 -3.54 6.89 4.25
N VAL A 43 -3.18 7.15 2.98
CA VAL A 43 -2.26 6.28 2.23
C VAL A 43 -0.91 6.12 2.93
N LEU A 44 -0.30 7.20 3.42
CA LEU A 44 1.00 7.15 4.10
C LEU A 44 0.91 6.45 5.47
N ALA A 45 -0.14 6.74 6.25
CA ALA A 45 -0.38 6.08 7.53
C ALA A 45 -0.59 4.56 7.36
N THR A 46 -1.39 4.18 6.35
CA THR A 46 -1.63 2.77 6.03
C THR A 46 -0.40 2.09 5.44
N ALA A 47 0.42 2.80 4.65
CA ALA A 47 1.69 2.30 4.14
C ALA A 47 2.68 1.96 5.28
N TYR A 48 2.82 2.86 6.28
CA TYR A 48 3.60 2.57 7.48
C TYR A 48 3.07 1.32 8.22
N ALA A 49 1.74 1.23 8.40
CA ALA A 49 1.13 0.07 9.03
C ALA A 49 1.41 -1.23 8.27
N LEU A 50 1.34 -1.23 6.94
CA LEU A 50 1.70 -2.38 6.10
C LEU A 50 3.15 -2.79 6.29
N ALA A 51 4.11 -1.85 6.29
CA ALA A 51 5.52 -2.16 6.52
C ALA A 51 5.76 -2.79 7.90
N SER A 52 5.14 -2.24 8.95
CA SER A 52 5.19 -2.84 10.30
C SER A 52 4.64 -4.27 10.32
N LEU A 53 3.53 -4.49 9.62
CA LEU A 53 2.88 -5.80 9.50
C LEU A 53 3.78 -6.81 8.80
N HIS A 54 4.38 -6.42 7.67
CA HIS A 54 5.32 -7.25 6.92
C HIS A 54 6.59 -7.55 7.72
N GLN A 55 7.09 -6.62 8.54
CA GLN A 55 8.20 -6.93 9.45
C GLN A 55 7.81 -7.97 10.50
N GLN A 56 6.62 -7.86 11.08
CA GLN A 56 6.13 -8.86 12.04
C GLN A 56 5.93 -10.22 11.40
N GLN A 57 5.43 -10.27 10.16
CA GLN A 57 5.29 -11.49 9.40
C GLN A 57 6.65 -12.11 9.09
N TRP A 58 7.63 -11.30 8.65
CA TRP A 58 9.01 -11.75 8.43
C TRP A 58 9.58 -12.42 9.68
N ASN A 59 9.44 -11.78 10.84
CA ASN A 59 9.92 -12.32 12.11
C ASN A 59 9.22 -13.64 12.50
N ALA A 60 7.91 -13.76 12.27
CA ALA A 60 7.17 -14.98 12.52
C ALA A 60 7.58 -16.11 11.57
N GLU A 61 7.83 -15.80 10.30
CA GLU A 61 8.35 -16.76 9.33
C GLU A 61 9.75 -17.25 9.72
N ASP A 62 10.65 -16.35 10.11
CA ASP A 62 11.99 -16.71 10.58
C ASP A 62 11.95 -17.57 11.84
N ALA A 63 11.07 -17.25 12.80
CA ALA A 63 10.86 -18.08 13.99
C ALA A 63 10.38 -19.50 13.63
N SER A 64 9.44 -19.63 12.69
CA SER A 64 8.93 -20.92 12.23
C SER A 64 9.97 -21.76 11.46
N ARG A 65 10.93 -21.10 10.81
CA ARG A 65 11.99 -21.74 10.00
C ARG A 65 13.29 -21.98 10.78
N ARG A 66 13.35 -21.54 12.05
CA ARG A 66 14.52 -21.70 12.90
C ARG A 66 14.83 -23.19 13.10
N PRO A 67 16.09 -23.63 12.93
CA PRO A 67 16.49 -24.99 13.28
C PRO A 67 16.12 -25.33 14.73
N GLY A 68 15.45 -26.47 14.92
CA GLY A 68 14.98 -26.90 16.24
C GLY A 68 13.73 -26.16 16.75
N ALA A 69 12.97 -25.46 15.90
CA ALA A 69 11.65 -24.96 16.27
C ALA A 69 10.72 -26.11 16.67
N SER A 70 10.04 -25.99 17.81
CA SER A 70 9.07 -26.99 18.27
C SER A 70 7.78 -26.92 17.44
N VAL A 71 6.97 -27.98 17.50
CA VAL A 71 5.64 -28.01 16.87
C VAL A 71 4.76 -26.87 17.38
N ASP A 72 4.84 -26.57 18.68
CA ASP A 72 4.06 -25.48 19.30
C ASP A 72 4.52 -24.10 18.80
N GLU A 73 5.83 -23.89 18.64
CA GLU A 73 6.38 -22.64 18.09
C GLU A 73 5.96 -22.42 16.64
N ILE A 74 5.95 -23.49 15.84
CA ILE A 74 5.47 -23.45 14.45
C ILE A 74 3.98 -23.16 14.40
N ALA A 75 3.18 -23.82 15.25
CA ALA A 75 1.73 -23.59 15.31
C ALA A 75 1.39 -22.16 15.74
N GLU A 76 2.11 -21.60 16.71
CA GLU A 76 1.95 -20.21 17.13
C GLU A 76 2.34 -19.22 16.04
N SER A 77 3.46 -19.47 15.35
CA SER A 77 3.88 -18.67 14.20
C SER A 77 2.81 -18.68 13.10
N LYS A 78 2.19 -19.84 12.83
CA LYS A 78 1.11 -19.95 11.85
C LYS A 78 -0.13 -19.13 12.24
N ARG A 79 -0.58 -19.23 13.49
CA ARG A 79 -1.71 -18.44 14.01
C ARG A 79 -1.42 -16.94 13.89
N ARG A 80 -0.21 -16.52 14.24
CA ARG A 80 0.24 -15.14 14.10
C ARG A 80 0.24 -14.68 12.64
N ILE A 81 0.81 -15.48 11.73
CA ILE A 81 0.83 -15.16 10.29
C ILE A 81 -0.60 -15.05 9.72
N ASP A 82 -1.52 -15.91 10.14
CA ASP A 82 -2.92 -15.84 9.68
C ASP A 82 -3.61 -14.56 10.15
N ALA A 83 -3.44 -14.17 11.41
CA ALA A 83 -3.96 -12.92 11.94
C ALA A 83 -3.35 -11.70 11.24
N LEU A 84 -2.03 -11.74 10.99
CA LEU A 84 -1.31 -10.70 10.25
C LEU A 84 -1.82 -10.58 8.81
N ASN A 85 -2.04 -11.70 8.12
CA ASN A 85 -2.58 -11.71 6.76
C ASN A 85 -4.00 -11.12 6.70
N ALA A 86 -4.86 -11.43 7.66
CA ALA A 86 -6.20 -10.84 7.74
C ALA A 86 -6.12 -9.31 7.93
N ARG A 87 -5.23 -8.83 8.81
CA ARG A 87 -5.04 -7.39 9.02
C ARG A 87 -4.43 -6.70 7.79
N ARG A 88 -3.49 -7.35 7.09
CA ARG A 88 -2.92 -6.85 5.83
C ARG A 88 -4.01 -6.63 4.80
N VAL A 89 -4.92 -7.60 4.62
CA VAL A 89 -6.04 -7.46 3.68
C VAL A 89 -6.89 -6.24 4.04
N SER A 90 -7.27 -6.08 5.31
CA SER A 90 -8.03 -4.91 5.76
C SER A 90 -7.33 -3.56 5.49
N LEU A 91 -6.00 -3.49 5.61
CA LEU A 91 -5.23 -2.29 5.27
C LEU A 91 -5.19 -2.01 3.77
N VAL A 92 -5.04 -3.05 2.94
CA VAL A 92 -5.12 -2.95 1.47
C VAL A 92 -6.49 -2.42 1.06
N GLU A 93 -7.56 -3.00 1.61
CA GLU A 93 -8.95 -2.59 1.37
C GLU A 93 -9.22 -1.14 1.80
N GLN A 94 -8.57 -0.68 2.87
CA GLN A 94 -8.67 0.71 3.33
C GLN A 94 -8.10 1.69 2.32
N ILE A 95 -6.93 1.39 1.72
CA ILE A 95 -6.35 2.20 0.63
C ILE A 95 -7.26 2.15 -0.59
N ASP A 96 -7.76 0.97 -0.95
CA ASP A 96 -8.61 0.80 -2.14
C ASP A 96 -9.93 1.55 -2.03
N THR A 97 -10.58 1.48 -0.87
CA THR A 97 -11.82 2.22 -0.58
C THR A 97 -11.58 3.73 -0.59
N TRP A 98 -10.44 4.18 -0.07
CA TRP A 98 -10.06 5.59 -0.15
C TRP A 98 -9.79 6.01 -1.60
N ALA A 99 -9.10 5.18 -2.39
CA ALA A 99 -8.78 5.47 -3.78
C ALA A 99 -10.04 5.56 -4.64
N ASP A 100 -10.98 4.63 -4.48
CA ASP A 100 -12.27 4.61 -5.20
C ASP A 100 -13.07 5.92 -4.98
N ARG A 101 -13.00 6.50 -3.78
CA ARG A 101 -13.72 7.73 -3.43
C ARG A 101 -13.02 9.01 -3.88
N ASN A 102 -11.69 9.01 -3.97
CA ASN A 102 -10.91 10.25 -4.14
C ASN A 102 -10.18 10.33 -5.49
N VAL A 103 -9.84 9.20 -6.10
CA VAL A 103 -9.07 9.11 -7.35
C VAL A 103 -10.02 8.87 -8.50
N THR A 104 -10.65 9.93 -8.99
CA THR A 104 -11.52 9.85 -10.18
C THR A 104 -10.67 9.81 -11.44
N SER A 105 -10.76 8.72 -12.22
CA SER A 105 -10.25 8.75 -13.59
C SER A 105 -11.05 9.76 -14.39
N LYS A 106 -10.35 10.67 -15.09
CA LYS A 106 -10.99 11.67 -15.97
C LYS A 106 -11.70 11.01 -17.17
N THR A 107 -11.43 9.74 -17.44
CA THR A 107 -11.90 9.04 -18.63
C THR A 107 -12.24 7.58 -18.31
N GLU A 108 -13.48 7.17 -18.58
CA GLU A 108 -13.93 5.78 -18.41
C GLU A 108 -13.31 4.82 -19.44
N GLU A 109 -12.89 5.35 -20.60
CA GLU A 109 -12.25 4.60 -21.69
C GLU A 109 -10.77 4.30 -21.46
N ALA A 110 -10.16 4.88 -20.41
CA ALA A 110 -8.76 4.61 -20.10
C ALA A 110 -8.53 3.11 -19.86
N PRO A 111 -7.42 2.52 -20.33
CA PRO A 111 -7.05 1.16 -20.00
C PRO A 111 -7.05 0.90 -18.49
N LEU A 112 -7.50 -0.27 -18.06
CA LEU A 112 -7.46 -0.70 -16.67
C LEU A 112 -6.03 -1.07 -16.26
N HIS A 113 -5.65 -0.77 -15.03
CA HIS A 113 -4.48 -1.35 -14.38
C HIS A 113 -4.82 -2.77 -13.87
N THR A 114 -3.84 -3.68 -13.83
CA THR A 114 -4.07 -5.07 -13.39
C THR A 114 -4.34 -5.20 -11.90
N GLU A 115 -3.96 -4.20 -11.12
CA GLU A 115 -4.02 -4.20 -9.66
C GLU A 115 -4.61 -2.92 -9.09
N THR A 116 -5.19 -3.01 -7.90
CA THR A 116 -5.69 -1.89 -7.11
C THR A 116 -4.55 -1.08 -6.49
N LEU A 117 -4.81 0.14 -6.02
CA LEU A 117 -3.78 1.00 -5.41
C LEU A 117 -3.17 0.35 -4.16
N GLY A 118 -4.01 -0.19 -3.28
CA GLY A 118 -3.61 -0.88 -2.07
C GLY A 118 -2.72 -2.08 -2.35
N SER A 119 -3.00 -2.85 -3.40
CA SER A 119 -2.14 -3.96 -3.84
C SER A 119 -0.75 -3.48 -4.27
N VAL A 120 -0.68 -2.39 -5.03
CA VAL A 120 0.60 -1.81 -5.46
C VAL A 120 1.42 -1.31 -4.25
N VAL A 121 0.78 -0.60 -3.31
CA VAL A 121 1.43 -0.11 -2.08
C VAL A 121 1.90 -1.27 -1.19
N ASP A 122 1.11 -2.33 -1.09
CA ASP A 122 1.48 -3.53 -0.34
C ASP A 122 2.71 -4.24 -0.94
N ARG A 123 2.80 -4.35 -2.27
CA ARG A 123 3.99 -4.90 -2.94
C ARG A 123 5.24 -4.05 -2.69
N LEU A 124 5.10 -2.73 -2.65
CA LEU A 124 6.19 -1.83 -2.25
C LEU A 124 6.65 -2.12 -0.81
N ALA A 125 5.71 -2.30 0.12
CA ALA A 125 6.03 -2.61 1.52
C ALA A 125 6.76 -3.96 1.66
N ILE A 126 6.31 -5.01 0.95
CA ILE A 126 7.00 -6.31 0.90
C ILE A 126 8.42 -6.16 0.36
N ALA A 127 8.60 -5.45 -0.75
CA ALA A 127 9.91 -5.25 -1.35
C ALA A 127 10.85 -4.46 -0.43
N TRP A 128 10.33 -3.47 0.27
CA TRP A 128 11.09 -2.68 1.26
C TRP A 128 11.55 -3.54 2.43
N ILE A 129 10.65 -4.32 3.04
CA ILE A 129 10.98 -5.26 4.13
C ILE A 129 12.02 -6.28 3.67
N ARG A 130 11.87 -6.83 2.46
CA ARG A 130 12.85 -7.75 1.88
C ARG A 130 14.23 -7.10 1.74
N ALA A 131 14.30 -5.89 1.18
CA ALA A 131 15.56 -5.18 1.00
C ALA A 131 16.23 -4.86 2.35
N LYS A 132 15.44 -4.42 3.34
CA LYS A 132 15.90 -4.14 4.70
C LYS A 132 16.48 -5.37 5.39
N ASN A 133 15.72 -6.46 5.49
CA ASN A 133 16.14 -7.66 6.22
C ASN A 133 17.30 -8.39 5.52
N ILE A 134 17.32 -8.44 4.18
CA ILE A 134 18.46 -9.03 3.44
C ILE A 134 19.72 -8.19 3.65
N ARG A 135 19.62 -6.86 3.69
CA ARG A 135 20.77 -6.00 4.00
C ARG A 135 21.32 -6.29 5.39
N GLU A 136 20.46 -6.45 6.38
CA GLU A 136 20.82 -6.78 7.77
C GLU A 136 21.47 -8.16 7.89
N SER A 137 21.11 -9.12 7.03
CA SER A 137 21.76 -10.45 6.97
C SER A 137 23.22 -10.44 6.47
N GLY A 138 23.72 -9.31 5.94
CA GLY A 138 25.08 -9.16 5.44
C GLY A 138 25.34 -9.71 4.03
N ASN A 139 24.33 -10.30 3.36
CA ASN A 139 24.47 -10.78 1.98
C ASN A 139 24.44 -9.62 0.97
N ARG A 140 25.60 -9.00 0.73
CA ARG A 140 25.74 -7.79 -0.11
C ARG A 140 25.17 -7.95 -1.53
N ASN A 141 25.36 -9.11 -2.17
CA ASN A 141 24.86 -9.32 -3.54
C ASN A 141 23.34 -9.42 -3.57
N ARG A 142 22.73 -10.18 -2.65
CA ARG A 142 21.27 -10.24 -2.53
C ARG A 142 20.67 -8.91 -2.10
N ALA A 143 21.33 -8.16 -1.22
CA ALA A 143 20.88 -6.84 -0.79
C ALA A 143 20.81 -5.85 -1.96
N ARG A 144 21.84 -5.83 -2.83
CA ARG A 144 21.83 -5.01 -4.05
C ARG A 144 20.69 -5.40 -4.99
N LEU A 145 20.44 -6.69 -5.17
CA LEU A 145 19.33 -7.16 -6.01
C LEU A 145 17.97 -6.75 -5.44
N ALA A 146 17.75 -6.94 -4.15
CA ALA A 146 16.51 -6.56 -3.48
C ALA A 146 16.26 -5.04 -3.55
N LEU A 147 17.31 -4.23 -3.38
CA LEU A 147 17.23 -2.78 -3.54
C LEU A 147 16.87 -2.39 -4.98
N ARG A 148 17.45 -3.03 -6.00
CA ARG A 148 17.07 -2.80 -7.40
C ARG A 148 15.60 -3.12 -7.66
N GLN A 149 15.10 -4.24 -7.12
CA GLN A 149 13.68 -4.61 -7.25
C GLN A 149 12.76 -3.59 -6.57
N LEU A 150 13.15 -3.09 -5.38
CA LEU A 150 12.41 -2.02 -4.70
C LEU A 150 12.36 -0.73 -5.55
N MET A 151 13.50 -0.29 -6.11
CA MET A 151 13.55 0.91 -6.94
C MET A 151 12.69 0.77 -8.19
N GLN A 152 12.73 -0.38 -8.88
CA GLN A 152 11.88 -0.65 -10.05
C GLN A 152 10.38 -0.57 -9.72
N LEU A 153 9.98 -1.06 -8.55
CA LEU A 153 8.60 -0.96 -8.09
C LEU A 153 8.22 0.49 -7.74
N ALA A 154 9.14 1.26 -7.15
CA ALA A 154 8.93 2.66 -6.82
C ALA A 154 8.77 3.52 -8.09
N ASP A 155 9.62 3.30 -9.09
CA ASP A 155 9.53 3.96 -10.40
C ASP A 155 8.20 3.61 -11.09
N ALA A 156 7.83 2.33 -11.12
CA ALA A 156 6.57 1.88 -11.71
C ALA A 156 5.33 2.46 -10.98
N TYR A 157 5.41 2.67 -9.68
CA TYR A 157 4.35 3.34 -8.92
C TYR A 157 4.23 4.82 -9.33
N ASP A 158 5.35 5.54 -9.44
CA ASP A 158 5.35 6.94 -9.86
C ASP A 158 4.85 7.11 -11.31
N ASP A 159 5.17 6.15 -12.19
CA ASP A 159 4.62 6.07 -13.54
C ASP A 159 3.09 5.86 -13.50
N LEU A 160 2.61 4.92 -12.69
CA LEU A 160 1.17 4.69 -12.50
C LEU A 160 0.44 5.95 -12.02
N VAL A 161 0.96 6.64 -11.01
CA VAL A 161 0.37 7.89 -10.48
C VAL A 161 0.31 8.96 -11.59
N ARG A 162 1.35 9.07 -12.41
CA ARG A 162 1.40 10.01 -13.53
C ARG A 162 0.35 9.68 -14.58
N ASP A 163 0.23 8.41 -14.97
CA ASP A 163 -0.71 7.94 -15.97
C ASP A 163 -2.17 8.12 -15.51
N ILE A 164 -2.46 7.87 -14.22
CA ILE A 164 -3.81 8.12 -13.66
C ILE A 164 -4.14 9.61 -13.70
N GLY A 165 -3.22 10.49 -13.27
CA GLY A 165 -3.44 11.94 -13.31
C GLY A 165 -3.62 12.50 -14.73
N ALA A 166 -3.00 11.85 -15.72
CA ALA A 166 -3.16 12.14 -17.14
C ALA A 166 -4.40 11.50 -17.80
N GLY A 167 -5.17 10.67 -17.07
CA GLY A 167 -6.30 9.93 -17.62
C GLY A 167 -5.90 8.80 -18.59
N GLN A 168 -4.64 8.38 -18.60
CA GLN A 168 -4.10 7.33 -19.47
C GLN A 168 -4.21 5.93 -18.84
N ARG A 169 -4.55 5.86 -17.55
CA ARG A 169 -4.76 4.63 -16.80
C ARG A 169 -5.85 4.84 -15.76
N ARG A 170 -6.67 3.82 -15.53
CA ARG A 170 -7.61 3.77 -14.41
C ARG A 170 -7.32 2.59 -13.49
N LEU A 171 -7.62 2.75 -12.22
CA LEU A 171 -7.50 1.69 -11.22
C LEU A 171 -8.75 0.78 -11.27
N PRO A 172 -8.60 -0.54 -11.05
CA PRO A 172 -9.74 -1.42 -10.85
C PRO A 172 -10.44 -1.10 -9.53
N VAL A 173 -11.78 -1.18 -9.55
CA VAL A 173 -12.59 -1.07 -8.34
C VAL A 173 -12.46 -2.37 -7.55
N TRP A 174 -12.06 -2.27 -6.30
CA TRP A 174 -11.93 -3.43 -5.44
C TRP A 174 -13.29 -3.99 -5.02
N ARG A 175 -13.40 -5.32 -4.94
CA ARG A 175 -14.55 -6.03 -4.37
C ARG A 175 -14.04 -7.24 -3.58
N SER A 176 -14.48 -7.40 -2.33
CA SER A 176 -14.10 -8.59 -1.54
C SER A 176 -14.70 -9.85 -2.14
N LEU A 177 -13.86 -10.85 -2.39
CA LEU A 177 -14.29 -12.19 -2.81
C LEU A 177 -14.13 -13.23 -1.69
N LYS A 178 -13.43 -12.88 -0.60
CA LYS A 178 -13.11 -13.81 0.49
C LYS A 178 -13.57 -13.24 1.82
N THR A 179 -14.49 -13.93 2.47
CA THR A 179 -14.93 -13.60 3.82
C THR A 179 -13.85 -14.03 4.82
N TYR A 180 -13.13 -13.07 5.40
CA TYR A 180 -12.43 -13.30 6.66
C TYR A 180 -13.52 -13.21 7.74
N GLY A 181 -13.86 -14.35 8.34
CA GLY A 181 -15.12 -14.55 9.08
C GLY A 181 -15.47 -13.42 10.05
N GLY A 182 -16.73 -12.98 10.00
CA GLY A 182 -17.32 -12.20 11.08
C GLY A 182 -18.18 -10.99 10.72
N GLU A 183 -18.75 -10.85 9.52
CA GLU A 183 -19.96 -10.04 9.34
C GLU A 183 -20.96 -10.82 8.47
N ALA A 184 -21.90 -11.48 9.15
CA ALA A 184 -23.19 -11.77 8.54
C ALA A 184 -23.90 -10.42 8.38
N GLN A 185 -24.39 -10.16 7.17
CA GLN A 185 -25.24 -9.01 6.84
C GLN A 185 -26.47 -8.95 7.73
#